data_AF-A0A2A8ZRN0-F1
#
_entry.id   AF-A0A2A8ZRN0-F1
#
_cell.length_a   1.000
_cell.length_b   1.000
_cell.length_c   1.000
_cell.angle_alpha   90.00
_cell.angle_beta   90.00
_cell.angle_gamma   90.00
#
_symmetry.space_group_name_H-M   'P 1'
#
loop_
_entity.id
_entity.type
_entity.pdbx_description
1 polymer ?
#
loop_
_entity_poly.entity_id
_entity_poly.type
_entity_poly.pdbx_seq_one_letter_code
_entity_poly.pdbx_strand_id
1 'polypeptide(L)' 'MVTPNRIVYFQGVDGLKTGFKDTVGYCFAGTAKQDGKRVISVVMVTSNGSQRFIETKKLFPYGFYKFYTPFL' A
#
# COMPACT_ATOMS: atom_id res chain seq x y z
N MET A 1 -7.12 -1.35 2.36
CA MET A 1 -6.74 -0.71 3.64
C MET A 1 -7.74 -1.09 4.70
N VAL A 2 -7.37 -0.88 5.96
CA VAL A 2 -8.27 -1.02 7.11
C VAL A 2 -9.22 0.18 7.11
N THR A 3 -10.22 0.13 6.22
CA THR A 3 -11.22 1.18 6.03
C THR A 3 -12.56 0.54 5.67
N PRO A 4 -13.70 1.14 6.02
CA PRO A 4 -15.02 0.69 5.58
C PRO A 4 -15.19 0.68 4.05
N ASN A 5 -14.38 1.48 3.32
CA ASN A 5 -14.39 1.52 1.86
C ASN A 5 -13.80 0.22 1.26
N ARG A 6 -14.68 -0.64 0.75
CA ARG A 6 -14.31 -1.92 0.13
C ARG A 6 -13.55 -1.77 -1.20
N ILE A 7 -13.66 -0.64 -1.90
CA ILE A 7 -12.99 -0.42 -3.19
C ILE A 7 -11.46 -0.49 -3.02
N VAL A 8 -10.94 0.07 -1.94
CA VAL A 8 -9.51 0.12 -1.62
C VAL A 8 -9.03 -1.02 -0.73
N TYR A 9 -9.90 -1.99 -0.43
CA TYR A 9 -9.51 -3.16 0.36
C TYR A 9 -8.54 -4.07 -0.43
N PHE A 10 -7.60 -4.68 0.30
CA PHE A 10 -6.66 -5.68 -0.21
C PHE A 10 -6.56 -6.80 0.84
N GLN A 11 -6.53 -8.07 0.42
CA GLN A 11 -6.53 -9.20 1.34
C GLN A 11 -5.27 -9.21 2.22
N GLY A 12 -5.44 -9.48 3.52
CA GLY A 12 -4.33 -9.56 4.47
C GLY A 12 -3.74 -8.20 4.86
N VAL A 13 -4.35 -7.07 4.43
CA VAL A 13 -3.92 -5.73 4.81
C VAL A 13 -4.22 -5.46 6.28
N ASP A 14 -3.22 -4.97 7.03
CA ASP A 14 -3.32 -4.68 8.47
C ASP A 14 -3.02 -3.20 8.81
N GLY A 15 -2.80 -2.35 7.81
CA GLY A 15 -2.67 -0.89 7.99
C GLY A 15 -1.21 -0.43 8.06
N LEU A 16 -0.96 0.71 8.72
CA LEU A 16 0.34 1.16 9.27
C LEU A 16 0.29 2.69 9.52
N LYS A 17 0.39 3.55 8.49
CA LYS A 17 0.37 5.01 8.70
C LYS A 17 -0.08 5.80 7.48
N THR A 18 -0.99 6.75 7.69
CA THR A 18 -1.31 7.82 6.72
C THR A 18 -0.54 9.11 7.05
N GLY A 19 -0.19 9.86 6.01
CA GLY A 19 0.40 11.19 6.12
C GLY A 19 -0.29 12.17 5.17
N PHE A 20 -0.41 13.42 5.60
CA PHE A 20 -0.90 14.52 4.78
C PHE A 20 -0.30 15.84 5.28
N LYS A 21 0.19 16.65 4.35
CA LYS A 21 0.45 18.08 4.52
C LYS A 21 0.19 18.75 3.17
N ASP A 22 -0.34 19.96 3.19
CA ASP A 22 -0.70 20.70 1.96
C ASP A 22 0.49 20.83 0.99
N THR A 23 1.71 20.94 1.53
CA THR A 23 2.95 21.09 0.74
C THR A 23 3.48 19.79 0.12
N VAL A 24 3.03 18.61 0.57
CA VAL A 24 3.56 17.29 0.16
C VAL A 24 2.48 16.33 -0.33
N GLY A 25 1.21 16.74 -0.32
CA GLY A 25 0.08 15.90 -0.69
C GLY A 25 -0.15 14.73 0.28
N TYR A 26 -0.62 13.61 -0.25
CA TYR A 26 -1.11 12.48 0.53
C TYR A 26 -0.15 11.28 0.45
N CYS A 27 0.23 10.75 1.61
CA CYS A 27 1.16 9.62 1.73
C CYS A 27 0.51 8.46 2.50
N PHE A 28 0.95 7.24 2.20
CA PHE A 28 0.58 6.04 2.94
C PHE A 28 1.73 5.04 2.98
N ALA A 29 2.06 4.58 4.17
CA ALA A 29 2.79 3.35 4.37
C ALA A 29 1.78 2.28 4.79
N GLY A 30 1.74 1.15 4.10
CA GLY A 30 0.77 0.09 4.31
C GLY A 30 1.41 -1.29 4.31
N THR A 31 0.94 -2.16 5.20
CA THR A 31 1.41 -3.53 5.33
C THR A 31 0.31 -4.53 5.02
N ALA A 32 0.72 -5.68 4.48
CA ALA A 32 -0.14 -6.83 4.29
C ALA A 32 0.62 -8.13 4.56
N LYS A 33 -0.07 -9.13 5.10
CA LYS A 33 0.46 -10.48 5.34
C LYS A 33 -0.43 -11.53 4.68
N GLN A 34 0.18 -12.39 3.87
CA GLN A 34 -0.46 -13.54 3.21
C GLN A 34 0.52 -14.71 3.25
N ASP A 35 0.05 -15.91 3.60
CA ASP A 35 0.83 -17.17 3.57
C ASP A 35 2.23 -17.05 4.21
N GLY A 36 2.31 -16.40 5.37
CA GLY A 36 3.58 -16.20 6.10
C GLY A 36 4.49 -15.09 5.55
N LYS A 37 4.25 -14.59 4.33
CA LYS A 37 4.99 -13.47 3.72
C LYS A 37 4.37 -12.12 4.11
N ARG A 38 5.21 -11.15 4.49
CA ARG A 38 4.80 -9.76 4.74
C ARG A 38 5.34 -8.85 3.65
N VAL A 39 4.49 -7.99 3.11
CA VAL A 39 4.86 -6.94 2.16
C VAL A 39 4.57 -5.58 2.81
N ILE A 40 5.50 -4.65 2.63
CA ILE A 40 5.35 -3.24 2.99
C ILE A 40 5.33 -2.43 1.70
N SER A 41 4.35 -1.55 1.58
CA SER A 41 4.23 -0.59 0.50
C SER A 41 4.42 0.82 1.06
N VAL A 42 5.09 1.67 0.31
CA VAL A 42 5.24 3.10 0.63
C VAL A 42 4.84 3.88 -0.61
N VAL A 43 3.75 4.63 -0.51
CA VAL A 43 3.27 5.56 -1.53
C VAL A 43 3.38 6.96 -0.97
N MET A 44 4.06 7.84 -1.70
CA MET A 44 4.27 9.23 -1.31
C MET A 44 3.67 10.17 -2.35
N VAL A 45 3.25 11.35 -1.90
CA VAL A 45 2.87 12.49 -2.75
C VAL A 45 1.79 12.15 -3.80
N THR A 46 0.61 11.68 -3.36
CA THR A 46 -0.55 11.56 -4.25
C THR A 46 -1.43 12.80 -4.21
N SER A 47 -2.17 13.05 -5.30
CA SER A 47 -3.04 14.23 -5.47
C SER A 47 -4.24 14.27 -4.52
N ASN A 48 -4.71 13.10 -4.04
CA ASN A 48 -5.81 13.00 -3.09
C ASN A 48 -5.67 11.81 -2.12
N GLY A 49 -6.46 11.81 -1.05
CA GLY A 49 -6.40 10.81 0.02
C GLY A 49 -6.87 9.41 -0.36
N SER A 50 -7.67 9.25 -1.41
CA SER A 50 -8.06 7.93 -1.93
C SER A 50 -6.98 7.34 -2.84
N GLN A 51 -6.23 8.19 -3.54
CA GLN A 51 -5.25 7.75 -4.51
C GLN A 51 -4.06 7.01 -3.87
N ARG A 52 -3.55 7.46 -2.72
CA ARG A 52 -2.53 6.71 -1.94
C ARG A 52 -2.93 5.26 -1.66
N PHE A 53 -4.24 5.04 -1.49
CA PHE A 53 -4.81 3.73 -1.19
C PHE A 53 -4.97 2.87 -2.45
N ILE A 54 -5.41 3.48 -3.55
CA ILE A 54 -5.49 2.84 -4.86
C ILE A 54 -4.09 2.42 -5.33
N GLU A 55 -3.09 3.29 -5.27
CA GLU A 55 -1.73 2.97 -5.71
C GLU A 55 -1.09 1.87 -4.85
N THR A 56 -1.31 1.92 -3.53
CA THR A 56 -0.85 0.83 -2.65
C THR A 56 -1.51 -0.52 -3.00
N LYS A 57 -2.81 -0.52 -3.31
CA LYS A 57 -3.52 -1.73 -3.75
C LYS A 57 -2.93 -2.29 -5.05
N LYS A 58 -2.45 -1.42 -5.96
CA LYS A 58 -1.74 -1.84 -7.18
C LYS A 58 -0.37 -2.42 -6.87
N LEU A 59 0.36 -1.89 -5.87
CA LEU A 59 1.71 -2.34 -5.50
C LEU A 59 1.73 -3.71 -4.82
N PHE A 60 0.77 -4.02 -3.94
CA PHE A 60 0.79 -5.27 -3.18
C PHE A 60 0.87 -6.54 -4.06
N PRO A 61 0.11 -6.68 -5.17
CA PRO A 61 0.26 -7.79 -6.10
C PRO A 61 1.69 -7.97 -6.62
N TYR A 62 2.43 -6.90 -6.88
CA TYR A 62 3.84 -7.02 -7.30
C TYR A 62 4.70 -7.61 -6.18
N GLY A 63 4.49 -7.20 -4.93
CA GLY A 63 5.24 -7.74 -3.79
C GLY A 63 4.92 -9.20 -3.48
N PHE A 64 3.69 -9.66 -3.72
CA PHE A 64 3.27 -11.04 -3.48
C PHE A 64 3.55 -11.98 -4.65
N TYR A 65 3.20 -11.58 -5.88
CA TYR A 65 3.20 -12.45 -7.07
C TYR A 65 4.43 -12.32 -7.96
N LYS A 66 5.21 -11.22 -7.91
CA LYS A 66 6.50 -11.22 -8.61
C LYS A 66 7.55 -11.97 -7.78
N PHE A 67 8.15 -12.96 -8.41
CA PHE A 67 9.41 -13.58 -7.99
C PHE A 67 10.47 -12.49 -7.83
N TYR A 68 11.18 -12.53 -6.70
CA TYR A 68 12.41 -11.76 -6.53
C TYR A 68 13.47 -12.36 -7.47
N THR A 69 13.90 -11.60 -8.47
CA THR A 69 15.19 -11.82 -9.13
C THR A 69 16.23 -11.07 -8.29
N PRO A 70 17.13 -11.77 -7.57
CA PRO A 70 18.29 -11.11 -7.01
C PRO A 70 19.06 -10.49 -8.19
N PHE A 71 19.30 -9.19 -8.13
CA PHE A 71 20.41 -8.62 -8.88
C PHE A 71 21.68 -9.19 -8.22
N LEU A 72 22.23 -10.23 -8.84
CA LEU A 72 23.67 -10.52 -8.83
C LEU A 72 24.28 -9.75 -10.01
#